data_AF-A0AA38R2W2-F1
#
_entry.id   AF-A0AA38R2W2-F1
#
_cell.length_a   1.000
_cell.length_b   1.000
_cell.length_c   1.000
_cell.angle_alpha   90.00
_cell.angle_beta   90.00
_cell.angle_gamma   90.00
#
_symmetry.space_group_name_H-M   'P 1'
#
loop_
_entity.id
_entity.type
_entity.pdbx_description
1 polymer ?
#
loop_
_entity_poly.entity_id
_entity_poly.type
_entity_poly.pdbx_seq_one_letter_code
_entity_poly.pdbx_strand_id
1 'polypeptide(L)'
;MSVDECILAYRKVAQQAFTPKRTTIFPALPSGAFSAKALDAAIKQTVRNSCVQPECVARHAQGPAPSEACPHGEAAFRDGSCTKTVVLAITKDNVDARPTLLATYDTSAALHGSTIWQVARATSAATTFFKPISVGGDGIDFIDAGFRYNNPCEVLIEEARGLGDVVAIGNPRMSIITKVRACCPLRRGYGLA
;
A
#
# COMPACT_ATOMS: atom_id res chain seq x y z
N MET A 1 -14.54 1.74 1.76
CA MET A 1 -14.80 1.16 0.42
C MET A 1 -15.23 -0.29 0.60
N SER A 2 -16.26 -0.72 -0.12
CA SER A 2 -16.62 -2.12 -0.27
C SER A 2 -15.62 -2.84 -1.20
N VAL A 3 -15.67 -4.17 -1.25
CA VAL A 3 -14.82 -4.97 -2.15
C VAL A 3 -15.07 -4.62 -3.62
N ASP A 4 -16.32 -4.45 -4.02
CA ASP A 4 -16.67 -4.10 -5.41
C ASP A 4 -16.17 -2.70 -5.79
N GLU A 5 -16.30 -1.74 -4.88
CA GLU A 5 -15.74 -0.40 -5.06
C GLU A 5 -14.22 -0.44 -5.23
N CYS A 6 -13.53 -1.28 -4.44
CA CYS A 6 -12.08 -1.49 -4.57
C CYS A 6 -11.70 -2.07 -5.94
N ILE A 7 -12.45 -3.05 -6.46
CA ILE A 7 -12.21 -3.64 -7.78
C ILE A 7 -12.37 -2.58 -8.88
N LEU A 8 -13.42 -1.76 -8.80
CA LEU A 8 -13.66 -0.69 -9.77
C LEU A 8 -12.59 0.40 -9.70
N ALA A 9 -12.17 0.79 -8.49
CA ALA A 9 -11.08 1.73 -8.30
C ALA A 9 -9.75 1.19 -8.85
N TYR A 10 -9.45 -0.09 -8.59
CA TYR A 10 -8.24 -0.74 -9.07
C TYR A 10 -8.14 -0.71 -10.59
N ARG A 11 -9.23 -0.93 -11.33
CA ARG A 11 -9.22 -0.84 -12.81
C ARG A 11 -8.76 0.53 -13.29
N LYS A 12 -9.21 1.61 -12.64
CA LYS A 12 -8.82 2.99 -12.97
C LYS A 12 -7.35 3.22 -12.63
N VAL A 13 -6.90 2.78 -11.46
CA VAL A 13 -5.50 2.86 -11.05
C VAL A 13 -4.60 2.11 -12.01
N ALA A 14 -4.96 0.88 -12.36
CA ALA A 14 -4.19 0.03 -13.27
C ALA A 14 -3.98 0.71 -14.63
N GLN A 15 -5.06 1.25 -15.21
CA GLN A 15 -5.01 1.94 -16.49
C GLN A 15 -4.09 3.17 -16.46
N GLN A 16 -4.16 3.97 -15.39
CA GLN A 16 -3.36 5.20 -15.27
C GLN A 16 -1.89 4.92 -14.93
N ALA A 17 -1.65 4.02 -13.96
CA ALA A 17 -0.33 3.78 -13.41
C ALA A 17 0.55 2.90 -14.30
N PHE A 18 -0.03 1.90 -14.98
CA PHE A 18 0.73 0.89 -15.73
C PHE A 18 0.73 1.14 -17.24
N THR A 19 0.60 2.41 -17.65
CA THR A 19 0.90 2.81 -19.02
C THR A 19 2.42 2.94 -19.18
N PRO A 20 3.08 2.14 -20.05
CA PRO A 20 4.52 2.18 -20.22
C PRO A 20 5.01 3.57 -20.66
N LYS A 21 6.18 3.97 -20.15
CA LYS A 21 6.83 5.20 -20.65
C LYS A 21 7.28 4.99 -22.09
N ARG A 22 7.03 5.96 -22.98
CA ARG A 22 7.71 6.02 -24.28
C ARG A 22 9.21 6.19 -24.02
N THR A 23 10.01 5.23 -24.42
CA THR A 23 11.49 5.30 -24.36
C THR A 23 11.98 6.34 -25.37
N THR A 24 12.59 7.42 -24.89
CA THR A 24 13.40 8.31 -25.75
C THR A 24 14.75 7.66 -26.02
N ILE A 25 15.29 7.85 -27.23
CA ILE A 25 16.51 7.21 -27.79
C ILE A 25 17.81 7.74 -27.12
N PHE A 26 17.72 8.43 -25.98
CA PHE A 26 18.88 8.99 -25.28
C PHE A 26 19.32 8.07 -24.13
N PRO A 27 20.63 8.01 -23.81
CA PRO A 27 21.15 7.19 -22.72
C PRO A 27 20.72 7.80 -21.37
N ALA A 28 19.52 7.43 -20.92
CA ALA A 28 18.98 7.82 -19.63
C ALA A 28 19.04 6.65 -18.65
N LEU A 29 19.34 6.95 -17.39
CA LEU A 29 19.35 5.97 -16.29
C LEU A 29 17.97 5.28 -16.19
N PRO A 30 17.90 3.96 -15.90
CA PRO A 30 16.64 3.25 -15.77
C PRO A 30 15.76 3.91 -14.70
N SER A 31 14.62 4.47 -15.10
CA SER A 31 13.75 5.28 -14.23
C SER A 31 12.49 4.55 -13.77
N GLY A 32 12.49 3.21 -13.87
CA GLY A 32 11.33 2.34 -13.75
C GLY A 32 10.50 2.28 -15.04
N ALA A 33 9.91 1.12 -15.35
CA ALA A 33 9.08 0.90 -16.54
C ALA A 33 7.84 1.82 -16.61
N PHE A 34 7.32 2.21 -15.43
CA PHE A 34 6.09 2.96 -15.28
C PHE A 34 6.29 4.30 -14.57
N SER A 35 5.33 5.21 -14.74
CA SER A 35 5.38 6.56 -14.18
C SER A 35 4.95 6.55 -12.70
N ALA A 36 5.90 6.82 -11.80
CA ALA A 36 5.61 7.04 -10.38
C ALA A 36 4.52 8.11 -10.18
N LYS A 37 4.65 9.24 -10.89
CA LYS A 37 3.68 10.35 -10.80
C LYS A 37 2.27 9.95 -11.22
N ALA A 38 2.14 9.05 -12.21
CA ALA A 38 0.84 8.58 -12.65
C ALA A 38 0.19 7.67 -11.59
N LEU A 39 0.98 6.80 -10.95
CA LEU A 39 0.52 6.02 -9.81
C LEU A 39 0.14 6.91 -8.61
N ASP A 40 0.96 7.91 -8.28
CA ASP A 40 0.67 8.87 -7.21
C ASP A 40 -0.66 9.57 -7.45
N ALA A 41 -0.86 10.10 -8.66
CA ALA A 41 -2.10 10.77 -9.07
C ALA A 41 -3.31 9.82 -8.97
N ALA A 42 -3.18 8.58 -9.45
CA ALA A 42 -4.24 7.59 -9.42
C ALA A 42 -4.64 7.18 -7.98
N ILE A 43 -3.67 7.04 -7.07
CA ILE A 43 -3.94 6.76 -5.66
C ILE A 43 -4.63 7.95 -5.01
N LYS A 44 -4.09 9.17 -5.16
CA LYS A 44 -4.73 10.41 -4.65
C LYS A 44 -6.16 10.54 -5.15
N GLN A 45 -6.38 10.21 -6.42
CA GLN A 45 -7.69 10.23 -7.02
C GLN A 45 -8.66 9.22 -6.38
N THR A 46 -8.17 8.02 -6.05
CA THR A 46 -8.95 7.01 -5.33
C THR A 46 -9.31 7.47 -3.92
N VAL A 47 -8.38 8.12 -3.21
CA VAL A 47 -8.63 8.71 -1.88
C VAL A 47 -9.73 9.78 -1.96
N ARG A 48 -9.66 10.69 -2.94
CA ARG A 48 -10.69 11.73 -3.15
C ARG A 48 -12.07 11.15 -3.43
N ASN A 49 -12.13 10.11 -4.28
CA ASN A 49 -13.37 9.44 -4.65
C ASN A 49 -14.00 8.68 -3.48
N SER A 50 -13.18 8.26 -2.52
CA SER A 50 -13.61 7.49 -1.35
C SER A 50 -13.70 8.35 -0.08
N CYS A 51 -13.61 9.68 -0.23
CA CYS A 51 -13.63 10.60 0.89
C CYS A 51 -14.98 10.57 1.60
N VAL A 52 -14.95 10.42 2.92
CA VAL A 52 -16.14 10.31 3.78
C VAL A 52 -16.55 11.63 4.42
N GLN A 53 -15.83 12.72 4.18
CA GLN A 53 -16.16 14.01 4.76
C GLN A 53 -17.52 14.50 4.24
N PRO A 54 -18.42 15.03 5.10
CA PRO A 54 -19.81 15.31 4.73
C PRO A 54 -19.96 16.18 3.49
N GLU A 55 -19.10 17.20 3.33
CA GLU A 55 -19.11 18.09 2.17
C GLU A 55 -18.65 17.40 0.89
N CYS A 56 -17.74 16.44 0.99
CA CYS A 56 -17.30 15.63 -0.15
C CYS A 56 -18.41 14.65 -0.57
N VAL A 57 -19.06 13.99 0.40
CA VAL A 57 -20.19 13.08 0.14
C VAL A 57 -21.36 13.82 -0.51
N ALA A 58 -21.71 15.00 0.02
CA ALA A 58 -22.78 15.84 -0.54
C ALA A 58 -22.48 16.28 -1.98
N ARG A 59 -21.21 16.55 -2.32
CA ARG A 59 -20.79 16.87 -3.70
C ARG A 59 -20.88 15.66 -4.62
N HIS A 60 -20.42 14.49 -4.17
CA HIS A 60 -20.50 13.25 -4.96
C HIS A 60 -21.96 12.87 -5.28
N ALA A 61 -22.91 13.20 -4.40
CA ALA A 61 -24.33 12.98 -4.63
C ALA A 61 -24.95 13.89 -5.72
N GLN A 62 -24.31 15.02 -6.05
CA GLN A 62 -24.80 15.98 -7.06
C GLN A 62 -24.40 15.60 -8.50
N GLY A 63 -23.74 14.45 -8.69
CA GLY A 63 -23.29 13.95 -9.98
C GLY A 63 -21.76 13.89 -10.09
N PRO A 64 -21.22 13.52 -11.27
CA PRO A 64 -19.77 13.38 -11.49
C PRO A 64 -19.10 14.76 -11.54
N ALA A 65 -19.01 15.44 -10.40
CA ALA A 65 -18.14 16.59 -10.24
C ALA A 65 -16.68 16.15 -10.43
N PRO A 66 -15.78 17.03 -10.93
CA PRO A 66 -14.37 16.72 -11.01
C PRO A 66 -13.88 16.39 -9.61
N SER A 67 -13.54 15.13 -9.41
CA SER A 67 -13.04 14.62 -8.14
C SER A 67 -11.77 15.31 -7.65
N GLU A 68 -11.10 16.10 -8.51
CA GLU A 68 -10.01 17.01 -8.16
C GLU A 68 -10.43 18.15 -7.21
N ALA A 69 -11.72 18.47 -7.12
CA ALA A 69 -12.25 19.49 -6.20
C ALA A 69 -12.25 19.05 -4.73
N CYS A 70 -12.03 17.76 -4.45
CA CYS A 70 -11.85 17.24 -3.10
C CYS A 70 -10.39 17.49 -2.63
N PRO A 71 -10.16 18.29 -1.59
CA PRO A 71 -8.80 18.59 -1.12
C PRO A 71 -8.13 17.38 -0.46
N HIS A 72 -8.89 16.34 -0.11
CA HIS A 72 -8.44 15.18 0.67
C HIS A 72 -7.60 14.16 -0.11
N GLY A 73 -7.04 14.52 -1.27
CA GLY A 73 -6.04 13.67 -1.94
C GLY A 73 -4.76 13.50 -1.11
N GLU A 74 -4.48 14.45 -0.22
CA GLU A 74 -3.35 14.45 0.72
C GLU A 74 -3.79 14.02 2.14
N ALA A 75 -4.85 13.22 2.27
CA ALA A 75 -5.33 12.78 3.58
C ALA A 75 -4.23 12.11 4.39
N ALA A 76 -4.16 12.44 5.68
CA ALA A 76 -3.19 11.88 6.61
C ALA A 76 -3.36 10.36 6.70
N PHE A 77 -2.24 9.64 6.73
CA PHE A 77 -2.25 8.20 6.92
C PHE A 77 -2.65 7.81 8.34
N ARG A 78 -2.14 8.55 9.33
CA ARG A 78 -2.47 8.35 10.74
C ARG A 78 -3.75 9.11 11.08
N ASP A 79 -4.84 8.36 11.19
CA ASP A 79 -6.13 8.85 11.69
C ASP A 79 -6.61 7.90 12.78
N GLY A 80 -6.62 8.39 14.03
CA GLY A 80 -7.02 7.60 15.20
C GLY A 80 -8.50 7.20 15.23
N SER A 81 -9.33 7.77 14.34
CA SER A 81 -10.74 7.38 14.17
C SER A 81 -10.93 6.18 13.22
N CYS A 82 -9.89 5.81 12.48
CA CYS A 82 -9.92 4.72 11.50
C CYS A 82 -9.44 3.38 12.07
N THR A 83 -9.74 2.30 11.36
CA THR A 83 -9.25 0.96 11.67
C THR A 83 -7.72 0.90 11.66
N LYS A 84 -7.13 0.28 12.69
CA LYS A 84 -5.69 -0.01 12.74
C LYS A 84 -5.26 -0.72 11.46
N THR A 85 -4.43 -0.03 10.69
CA THR A 85 -3.87 -0.50 9.43
C THR A 85 -2.35 -0.48 9.49
N VAL A 86 -1.72 -1.46 8.86
CA VAL A 86 -0.27 -1.58 8.71
C VAL A 86 0.06 -1.98 7.29
N VAL A 87 1.10 -1.36 6.73
CA VAL A 87 1.59 -1.59 5.37
C VAL A 87 3.08 -1.91 5.44
N LEU A 88 3.53 -2.92 4.70
CA LEU A 88 4.93 -3.32 4.68
C LEU A 88 5.66 -2.62 3.52
N ALA A 89 6.85 -2.09 3.81
CA ALA A 89 7.78 -1.60 2.80
C ALA A 89 9.22 -1.93 3.24
N ILE A 90 10.15 -1.99 2.31
CA ILE A 90 11.57 -2.23 2.60
C ILE A 90 12.35 -0.95 2.31
N THR A 91 13.34 -0.63 3.15
CA THR A 91 14.23 0.50 2.89
C THR A 91 15.11 0.17 1.69
N LYS A 92 15.23 1.11 0.76
CA LYS A 92 16.03 0.94 -0.46
C LYS A 92 17.50 0.61 -0.14
N ASP A 93 18.03 1.21 0.91
CA ASP A 93 19.45 1.10 1.29
C ASP A 93 19.79 -0.25 1.94
N ASN A 94 18.79 -0.98 2.44
CA ASN A 94 19.01 -2.29 3.05
C ASN A 94 17.87 -3.25 2.72
N VAL A 95 17.93 -3.81 1.50
CA VAL A 95 16.96 -4.80 1.03
C VAL A 95 17.02 -6.13 1.78
N ASP A 96 18.06 -6.35 2.60
CA ASP A 96 18.23 -7.55 3.43
C ASP A 96 17.57 -7.45 4.81
N ALA A 97 17.14 -6.25 5.22
CA ALA A 97 16.47 -6.02 6.49
C ALA A 97 15.06 -6.64 6.57
N ARG A 98 14.51 -6.69 7.79
CA ARG A 98 13.07 -6.88 8.01
C ARG A 98 12.29 -5.70 7.41
N PRO A 99 11.04 -5.92 6.95
CA PRO A 99 10.25 -4.84 6.38
C PRO A 99 9.93 -3.82 7.47
N THR A 100 9.93 -2.56 7.10
CA THR A 100 9.38 -1.48 7.91
C THR A 100 7.85 -1.59 7.91
N LEU A 101 7.28 -1.54 9.11
CA LEU A 101 5.84 -1.51 9.31
C LEU A 101 5.36 -0.06 9.33
N LEU A 102 4.78 0.38 8.21
CA LEU A 102 4.13 1.68 8.11
C LEU A 102 2.73 1.53 8.74
N ALA A 103 2.63 1.80 10.03
CA ALA A 103 1.42 1.59 10.81
C ALA A 103 0.71 2.89 11.22
N THR A 104 -0.62 2.84 11.20
CA THR A 104 -1.51 3.94 11.61
C THR A 104 -1.42 4.25 13.11
N TYR A 105 -1.10 3.24 13.93
CA TYR A 105 -0.94 3.34 15.38
C TYR A 105 0.51 3.63 15.81
N ASP A 106 1.43 3.77 14.85
CA ASP A 106 2.80 4.18 15.14
C ASP A 106 2.82 5.62 15.69
N THR A 107 3.58 5.87 16.76
CA THR A 107 3.71 7.19 17.40
C THR A 107 5.06 7.87 17.13
N SER A 108 5.94 7.24 16.36
CA SER A 108 7.26 7.78 15.99
C SER A 108 7.12 9.06 15.17
N ALA A 109 8.08 9.97 15.32
CA ALA A 109 8.17 11.17 14.48
C ALA A 109 8.42 10.81 13.00
N ALA A 110 9.01 9.64 12.73
CA ALA A 110 9.40 9.19 11.39
C ALA A 110 8.25 9.26 10.39
N LEU A 111 7.05 8.74 10.72
CA LEU A 111 5.90 8.77 9.81
C LEU A 111 4.95 9.96 10.08
N HIS A 112 5.33 10.91 10.93
CA HIS A 112 4.49 12.08 11.17
C HIS A 112 4.32 12.88 9.86
N GLY A 113 3.09 13.33 9.59
CA GLY A 113 2.75 14.02 8.34
C GLY A 113 2.70 13.11 7.09
N SER A 114 2.91 11.80 7.22
CA SER A 114 2.74 10.88 6.09
C SER A 114 1.29 10.82 5.66
N THR A 115 1.08 10.79 4.35
CA THR A 115 -0.24 10.70 3.72
C THR A 115 -0.55 9.28 3.26
N ILE A 116 -1.85 8.98 3.10
CA ILE A 116 -2.32 7.66 2.63
C ILE A 116 -1.64 7.29 1.31
N TRP A 117 -1.54 8.25 0.37
CA TRP A 117 -0.98 7.95 -0.95
C TRP A 117 0.52 7.65 -0.90
N GLN A 118 1.29 8.28 -0.01
CA GLN A 118 2.72 8.00 0.15
C GLN A 118 2.94 6.57 0.65
N VAL A 119 2.19 6.14 1.66
CA VAL A 119 2.28 4.80 2.23
C VAL A 119 1.85 3.73 1.23
N ALA A 120 0.72 3.95 0.54
CA ALA A 120 0.27 3.06 -0.53
C ALA A 120 1.28 2.99 -1.69
N ARG A 121 1.95 4.10 -1.99
CA ARG A 121 2.97 4.17 -3.03
C ARG A 121 4.24 3.41 -2.64
N ALA A 122 4.64 3.43 -1.36
CA ALA A 122 5.81 2.71 -0.86
C ALA A 122 5.70 1.20 -1.07
N THR A 123 4.58 0.58 -0.65
CA THR A 123 4.34 -0.85 -0.92
C THR A 123 4.13 -1.15 -2.41
N SER A 124 3.79 -0.16 -3.24
CA SER A 124 3.64 -0.35 -4.69
C SER A 124 4.93 -0.07 -5.47
N ALA A 125 6.01 0.34 -4.79
CA ALA A 125 7.28 0.71 -5.42
C ALA A 125 8.13 -0.53 -5.74
N ALA A 126 7.57 -1.46 -6.51
CA ALA A 126 8.26 -2.64 -6.99
C ALA A 126 9.48 -2.26 -7.84
N THR A 127 10.63 -2.85 -7.51
CA THR A 127 11.88 -2.63 -8.24
C THR A 127 11.69 -2.96 -9.71
N THR A 128 12.37 -2.21 -10.59
CA THR A 128 12.23 -2.23 -12.06
C THR A 128 10.94 -1.60 -12.60
N PHE A 129 9.83 -1.62 -11.87
CA PHE A 129 8.57 -1.04 -12.31
C PHE A 129 8.44 0.43 -11.97
N PHE A 130 8.67 0.78 -10.71
CA PHE A 130 8.46 2.13 -10.20
C PHE A 130 9.69 2.64 -9.47
N LYS A 131 9.84 3.97 -9.42
CA LYS A 131 10.86 4.60 -8.58
C LYS A 131 10.53 4.39 -7.09
N PRO A 132 11.55 4.29 -6.23
CA PRO A 132 11.40 4.40 -4.78
C PRO A 132 10.71 5.71 -4.39
N ILE A 133 10.18 5.75 -3.18
CA ILE A 133 9.53 6.94 -2.61
C ILE A 133 10.03 7.18 -1.18
N SER A 134 10.28 8.43 -0.85
CA SER A 134 10.54 8.83 0.53
C SER A 134 9.21 9.05 1.27
N VAL A 135 9.07 8.41 2.43
CA VAL A 135 7.87 8.53 3.28
C VAL A 135 8.28 9.13 4.62
N GLY A 136 7.52 10.11 5.11
CA GLY A 136 7.81 10.77 6.37
C GLY A 136 8.90 11.84 6.30
N GLY A 137 9.41 12.25 7.47
CA GLY A 137 10.36 13.36 7.61
C GLY A 137 11.83 12.98 7.51
N ASP A 138 12.15 11.69 7.64
CA ASP A 138 13.52 11.20 7.83
C ASP A 138 14.31 11.02 6.52
N GLY A 139 13.68 11.28 5.37
CA GLY A 139 14.32 11.16 4.06
C GLY A 139 14.64 9.70 3.65
N ILE A 140 14.03 8.71 4.30
CA ILE A 140 14.24 7.29 4.00
C ILE A 140 13.46 6.90 2.74
N ASP A 141 14.16 6.37 1.74
CA ASP A 141 13.57 5.82 0.53
C ASP A 141 13.05 4.39 0.75
N PHE A 142 11.81 4.15 0.35
CA PHE A 142 11.14 2.86 0.43
C PHE A 142 10.88 2.26 -0.95
N ILE A 143 10.94 0.93 -0.99
CA ILE A 143 10.55 0.06 -2.10
C ILE A 143 9.51 -0.97 -1.61
N ASP A 144 8.86 -1.64 -2.56
CA ASP A 144 7.93 -2.73 -2.28
C ASP A 144 8.61 -3.86 -1.48
N ALA A 145 7.82 -4.48 -0.60
CA ALA A 145 8.23 -5.59 0.24
C ALA A 145 8.18 -6.95 -0.48
N GLY A 146 7.96 -6.98 -1.81
CA GLY A 146 7.96 -8.19 -2.63
C GLY A 146 9.23 -9.04 -2.50
N PHE A 147 10.37 -8.44 -2.13
CA PHE A 147 11.56 -9.18 -1.73
C PHE A 147 11.34 -9.86 -0.39
N ARG A 148 11.18 -11.20 -0.41
CA ARG A 148 11.00 -12.09 0.75
C ARG A 148 9.71 -11.88 1.58
N TYR A 149 9.02 -10.74 1.46
CA TYR A 149 7.82 -10.43 2.25
C TYR A 149 6.57 -10.18 1.39
N ASN A 150 6.51 -10.77 0.19
CA ASN A 150 5.33 -10.69 -0.68
C ASN A 150 4.05 -11.29 -0.03
N ASN A 151 4.21 -12.17 0.97
CA ASN A 151 3.12 -12.58 1.85
C ASN A 151 3.32 -11.96 3.24
N PRO A 152 2.52 -10.96 3.64
CA PRO A 152 2.73 -10.25 4.89
C PRO A 152 2.24 -11.03 6.12
N CYS A 153 1.53 -12.16 5.95
CA CYS A 153 0.80 -12.80 7.05
C CYS A 153 1.67 -13.16 8.27
N GLU A 154 2.88 -13.68 8.06
CA GLU A 154 3.77 -14.05 9.17
C GLU A 154 4.17 -12.82 9.99
N VAL A 155 4.61 -11.76 9.32
CA VAL A 155 4.98 -10.49 9.94
C VAL A 155 3.79 -9.86 10.67
N LEU A 156 2.60 -9.92 10.08
CA LEU A 156 1.38 -9.37 10.69
C LEU A 156 0.91 -10.16 11.92
N ILE A 157 1.10 -11.47 11.94
CA ILE A 157 0.80 -12.30 13.12
C ILE A 157 1.75 -11.96 14.27
N GLU A 158 3.04 -11.78 13.97
CA GLU A 158 4.04 -11.33 14.95
C GLU A 158 3.71 -9.94 15.49
N GLU A 159 3.34 -9.01 14.62
CA GLU A 159 2.94 -7.66 15.00
C GLU A 159 1.69 -7.66 15.90
N ALA A 160 0.65 -8.40 15.52
CA ALA A 160 -0.56 -8.51 16.32
C ALA A 160 -0.29 -9.12 17.71
N ARG A 161 0.66 -10.07 17.81
CA ARG A 161 1.15 -10.59 19.10
C ARG A 161 1.83 -9.52 19.94
N GLY A 162 2.68 -8.69 19.32
CA GLY A 162 3.36 -7.59 19.99
C GLY A 162 2.40 -6.53 20.54
N LEU A 163 1.29 -6.27 19.84
CA LEU A 163 0.26 -5.32 20.28
C LEU A 163 -0.65 -5.85 21.41
N GLY A 164 -0.57 -7.14 21.74
CA GLY A 164 -1.51 -7.77 22.68
C GLY A 164 -2.92 -7.98 22.11
N ASP A 165 -3.13 -7.70 20.81
CA ASP A 165 -4.41 -7.82 20.10
C ASP A 165 -4.72 -9.29 19.67
N VAL A 166 -4.05 -10.27 20.28
CA VAL A 166 -4.34 -11.68 20.03
C VAL A 166 -5.66 -12.02 20.70
N VAL A 167 -6.74 -11.99 19.92
CA VAL A 167 -7.93 -12.79 20.22
C VAL A 167 -7.42 -14.20 20.47
N ALA A 168 -7.50 -14.68 21.72
CA ALA A 168 -7.27 -16.08 22.02
C ALA A 168 -8.13 -16.87 21.04
N ILE A 169 -7.49 -17.54 20.08
CA ILE A 169 -8.18 -18.40 19.12
C ILE A 169 -8.63 -19.61 19.94
N GLY A 170 -9.73 -19.46 20.67
CA GLY A 170 -10.29 -20.44 21.62
C GLY A 170 -10.84 -21.70 20.96
N ASN A 171 -10.52 -21.93 19.69
CA ASN A 171 -10.82 -23.18 19.02
C ASN A 171 -9.82 -23.41 17.86
N PRO A 172 -8.92 -24.40 17.94
CA PRO A 172 -7.88 -24.65 16.92
C PRO A 172 -8.43 -25.30 15.63
N ARG A 173 -9.74 -25.20 15.36
CA ARG A 173 -10.36 -25.68 14.13
C ARG A 173 -10.53 -24.54 13.12
N MET A 174 -9.47 -24.36 12.34
CA MET A 174 -9.54 -24.25 10.86
C MET A 174 -10.68 -23.40 10.30
N SER A 175 -10.52 -22.08 10.27
CA SER A 175 -11.35 -21.23 9.41
C SER A 175 -10.59 -20.04 8.78
N ILE A 176 -9.55 -19.51 9.44
CA ILE A 176 -8.74 -18.42 8.87
C ILE A 176 -7.46 -18.94 8.19
N ILE A 177 -6.78 -19.95 8.76
CA ILE A 177 -5.53 -20.49 8.20
C ILE A 177 -5.77 -21.26 6.89
N THR A 178 -6.95 -21.87 6.72
CA THR A 178 -7.28 -22.64 5.50
C THR A 178 -7.50 -21.72 4.29
N LYS A 179 -8.02 -20.51 4.48
CA LYS A 179 -8.30 -19.58 3.38
C LYS A 179 -7.05 -18.84 2.90
N VAL A 180 -6.11 -18.54 3.80
CA VAL A 180 -4.80 -17.97 3.44
C VAL A 180 -3.91 -19.01 2.74
N ARG A 181 -3.99 -20.30 3.12
CA ARG A 181 -3.31 -21.39 2.39
C ARG A 181 -3.93 -21.70 1.02
N ALA A 182 -5.23 -21.49 0.82
CA ALA A 182 -5.91 -21.81 -0.43
C ALA A 182 -5.52 -20.92 -1.62
N CYS A 183 -4.96 -19.72 -1.40
CA CYS A 183 -4.40 -18.86 -2.45
C CYS A 183 -2.93 -19.19 -2.80
N CYS A 184 -2.37 -20.30 -2.30
CA CYS A 184 -0.96 -20.65 -2.47
C CYS A 184 -0.75 -21.76 -3.51
N PRO A 185 -0.36 -21.45 -4.75
CA PRO A 185 0.18 -22.46 -5.68
C PRO A 185 1.71 -22.54 -5.67
N LEU A 186 2.41 -22.16 -4.58
CA LEU A 186 3.88 -22.28 -4.51
C LEU A 186 4.39 -22.64 -3.11
N ARG A 187 4.17 -23.90 -2.72
CA ARG A 187 5.14 -24.70 -1.94
C ARG A 187 4.90 -26.20 -2.21
N ARG A 188 5.36 -26.70 -3.37
CA ARG A 188 5.87 -28.08 -3.44
C ARG A 188 7.39 -27.98 -3.36
N GLY A 189 7.94 -28.63 -2.34
CA GLY A 189 9.34 -28.55 -1.98
C GLY A 189 10.26 -29.17 -3.02
N TYR A 190 11.43 -28.58 -3.15
CA TYR A 190 12.62 -29.32 -3.54
C TYR A 190 13.20 -29.93 -2.26
N GLY A 191 12.82 -31.18 -2.01
CA GLY A 191 13.56 -32.06 -1.12
C GLY A 191 14.79 -32.56 -1.87
N LEU A 192 15.92 -32.54 -1.17
CA LEU A 192 17.17 -33.18 -1.55
C LEU A 192 16.94 -34.66 -1.91
N ALA A 193 17.48 -35.06 -3.06
CA ALA A 193 18.03 -36.38 -3.35
C ALA A 193 19.23 -36.16 -4.27
#